data_AF-A0A0W8DUK7-F1
#
_entry.id   AF-A0A0W8DUK7-F1
#
_cell.length_a   1.000
_cell.length_b   1.000
_cell.length_c   1.000
_cell.angle_alpha   90.00
_cell.angle_beta   90.00
_cell.angle_gamma   90.00
#
_symmetry.space_group_name_H-M   'P 1'
#
loop_
_entity.id
_entity.type
_entity.pdbx_description
1 polymer ?
#
loop_
_entity_poly.entity_id
_entity_poly.type
_entity_poly.pdbx_seq_one_letter_code
_entity_poly.pdbx_strand_id
1 'polypeptide(L)'
;MSFSFRACRGRTSLLLRKYTVRKKRNEGASGRSEVHTDDDGVLEQLQKLKDAASTSTELNKIDAESKTQILETAGQKLMQAAEERVSKRIDTTDEKSAKPKRRRLSTLLESEQEEAIERRKIEEQMVELQREELQLRRDELEQQHQHDLLREQMQCHATQTESIRKL
;
A
#
# COMPACT_ATOMS: atom_id res chain seq x y z
N MET A 1 -10.61 -13.00 -25.10
CA MET A 1 -10.57 -11.52 -25.11
C MET A 1 -10.32 -11.02 -23.69
N SER A 2 -9.14 -10.51 -23.39
CA SER A 2 -8.79 -9.97 -22.08
C SER A 2 -9.23 -8.50 -21.98
N PHE A 3 -10.28 -8.21 -21.21
CA PHE A 3 -10.65 -6.83 -20.90
C PHE A 3 -9.71 -6.27 -19.83
N SER A 4 -9.17 -5.07 -20.04
CA SER A 4 -8.32 -4.40 -19.05
C SER A 4 -9.15 -3.95 -17.84
N PHE A 5 -8.55 -3.92 -16.66
CA PHE A 5 -9.18 -3.42 -15.43
C PHE A 5 -9.80 -2.02 -15.63
N ARG A 6 -9.11 -1.14 -16.36
CA ARG A 6 -9.60 0.20 -16.71
C ARG A 6 -10.85 0.15 -17.58
N ALA A 7 -10.89 -0.72 -18.59
CA ALA A 7 -12.06 -0.89 -19.45
C ALA A 7 -13.25 -1.46 -18.66
N CYS A 8 -13.03 -2.44 -17.78
CA CYS A 8 -14.05 -3.00 -16.89
C CYS A 8 -14.63 -1.92 -15.96
N ARG A 9 -13.76 -1.15 -15.27
CA ARG A 9 -14.18 -0.06 -14.37
C ARG A 9 -15.04 0.99 -15.09
N GLY A 10 -14.63 1.40 -16.29
CA GLY A 10 -15.38 2.36 -17.10
C GLY A 10 -16.76 1.84 -17.49
N ARG A 11 -16.84 0.59 -17.95
CA ARG A 11 -18.10 -0.06 -18.33
C ARG A 11 -19.05 -0.23 -17.15
N THR A 12 -18.56 -0.70 -16.01
CA THR A 12 -19.37 -0.86 -14.78
C THR A 12 -19.91 0.49 -14.30
N SER A 13 -19.08 1.53 -14.31
CA SER A 13 -19.51 2.89 -13.92
C SER A 13 -20.62 3.42 -14.83
N LEU A 14 -20.50 3.18 -16.13
CA LEU A 14 -21.51 3.59 -17.11
C LEU A 14 -22.83 2.82 -16.92
N LEU A 15 -22.76 1.51 -16.68
CA LEU A 15 -23.94 0.67 -16.42
C LEU A 15 -24.68 1.12 -15.17
N LEU A 16 -23.97 1.34 -14.06
CA LEU A 16 -24.57 1.84 -12.82
C LEU A 16 -25.22 3.22 -13.02
N ARG A 17 -24.58 4.14 -13.76
CA ARG A 17 -25.17 5.45 -14.06
C ARG A 17 -26.45 5.30 -14.88
N LYS A 18 -26.46 4.48 -15.93
CA LYS A 18 -27.67 4.20 -16.72
C LYS A 18 -28.79 3.61 -15.87
N TYR A 19 -28.47 2.67 -14.99
CA TYR A 19 -29.41 2.08 -14.05
C TYR A 19 -30.03 3.14 -13.12
N THR A 20 -29.22 3.98 -12.48
CA THR A 20 -29.74 5.04 -11.59
C THR A 20 -30.67 6.03 -12.28
N VAL A 21 -30.38 6.37 -13.54
CA VAL A 21 -31.25 7.26 -14.34
C VAL A 21 -32.56 6.56 -14.70
N ARG A 22 -32.51 5.28 -15.10
CA ARG A 22 -33.70 4.46 -15.37
C ARG A 22 -34.58 4.34 -14.13
N LYS A 23 -33.98 3.96 -12.98
CA LYS A 23 -34.68 3.81 -11.70
C LYS A 23 -35.41 5.10 -11.30
N LYS A 24 -34.72 6.25 -11.32
CA LYS A 24 -35.33 7.56 -11.00
C LYS A 24 -36.47 7.95 -11.96
N ARG A 25 -36.31 7.64 -13.25
CA ARG A 25 -37.34 7.93 -14.26
C ARG A 25 -38.59 7.06 -14.04
N ASN A 26 -38.40 5.81 -13.64
CA ASN A 26 -39.48 4.86 -13.38
C ASN A 26 -40.21 5.19 -12.07
N GLU A 27 -39.49 5.56 -11.00
CA GLU A 27 -40.06 6.06 -9.75
C GLU A 27 -40.94 7.31 -9.97
N GLY A 28 -40.56 8.20 -10.90
CA GLY A 28 -41.35 9.39 -11.25
C GLY A 28 -42.54 9.13 -12.17
N ALA A 29 -42.65 7.95 -12.79
CA ALA A 29 -43.70 7.56 -13.71
C ALA A 29 -44.68 6.58 -13.02
N SER A 30 -45.33 7.04 -11.96
CA SER A 30 -46.32 6.26 -11.21
C SER A 30 -47.48 5.81 -12.14
N GLY A 31 -47.51 4.53 -12.51
CA GLY A 31 -48.66 3.95 -13.23
C GLY A 31 -48.42 2.74 -14.14
N ARG A 32 -47.17 2.35 -14.46
CA ARG A 32 -46.93 1.10 -15.22
C ARG A 32 -46.14 0.12 -14.35
N SER A 33 -46.65 -1.10 -14.22
CA SER A 33 -46.00 -2.20 -13.51
C SER A 33 -44.60 -2.42 -14.09
N GLU A 34 -43.57 -2.05 -13.33
CA GLU A 34 -42.19 -2.27 -13.71
C GLU A 34 -41.86 -3.76 -13.62
N VAL A 35 -41.43 -4.35 -14.73
CA VAL A 35 -40.90 -5.72 -14.74
C VAL A 35 -39.48 -5.63 -14.20
N HIS A 36 -39.32 -5.91 -12.90
CA HIS A 36 -38.01 -6.05 -12.27
C HIS A 36 -37.29 -7.23 -12.91
N THR A 37 -36.11 -6.99 -13.48
CA THR A 37 -35.30 -8.04 -14.12
C THR A 37 -34.19 -8.50 -13.18
N ASP A 38 -33.71 -9.74 -13.33
CA ASP A 38 -32.59 -10.25 -12.54
C ASP A 38 -31.33 -9.36 -12.66
N ASP A 39 -31.15 -8.70 -13.82
CA ASP A 39 -30.09 -7.72 -14.06
C ASP A 39 -30.18 -6.49 -13.13
N ASP A 40 -31.38 -6.06 -12.74
CA ASP A 40 -31.58 -4.96 -11.81
C ASP A 40 -31.11 -5.30 -10.39
N GLY A 41 -31.30 -6.56 -9.98
CA GLY A 41 -30.80 -7.07 -8.71
C GLY A 41 -29.26 -7.06 -8.65
N VAL A 42 -28.61 -7.47 -9.73
CA VAL A 42 -27.13 -7.43 -9.85
C VAL A 42 -26.63 -5.98 -9.82
N LEU A 43 -27.29 -5.06 -10.52
CA LEU A 43 -26.92 -3.64 -10.53
C LEU A 43 -27.10 -2.98 -9.16
N GLU A 44 -28.14 -3.36 -8.40
CA GLU A 44 -28.35 -2.86 -7.05
C GLU A 44 -27.27 -3.36 -6.07
N GLN A 45 -26.90 -4.64 -6.15
CA GLN A 45 -25.79 -5.18 -5.35
C GLN A 45 -24.46 -4.50 -5.67
N LEU A 46 -24.17 -4.29 -6.97
CA LEU A 46 -22.97 -3.57 -7.41
C LEU A 46 -22.95 -2.11 -6.91
N GLN A 47 -24.11 -1.45 -6.89
CA GLN A 47 -24.22 -0.10 -6.35
C GLN A 47 -23.93 -0.09 -4.84
N LYS A 48 -24.49 -1.03 -4.06
CA LYS A 48 -24.22 -1.18 -2.61
C LYS A 48 -22.74 -1.42 -2.33
N LEU A 49 -22.10 -2.30 -3.11
CA LEU A 49 -20.66 -2.57 -2.98
C LEU A 49 -19.79 -1.34 -3.29
N LYS A 50 -20.16 -0.57 -4.33
CA LYS A 50 -19.46 0.67 -4.67
C LYS A 50 -19.56 1.71 -3.54
N ASP A 51 -20.74 1.84 -2.96
CA ASP A 51 -20.99 2.81 -1.89
C ASP A 51 -20.26 2.39 -0.60
N ALA A 52 -20.29 1.09 -0.24
CA ALA A 52 -19.53 0.53 0.87
C ALA A 52 -18.01 0.67 0.70
N ALA A 53 -17.50 0.48 -0.52
CA ALA A 53 -16.09 0.71 -0.82
C ALA A 53 -15.72 2.19 -0.66
N SER A 54 -16.60 3.10 -1.07
CA SER A 54 -16.39 4.55 -0.93
C SER A 54 -16.34 4.97 0.54
N THR A 55 -17.30 4.53 1.35
CA THR A 55 -17.33 4.84 2.79
C THR A 55 -16.12 4.26 3.53
N SER A 56 -15.70 3.03 3.19
CA SER A 56 -14.48 2.44 3.75
C SER A 56 -13.23 3.27 3.42
N THR A 57 -13.10 3.77 2.18
CA THR A 57 -11.96 4.62 1.82
C THR A 57 -11.96 5.97 2.55
N GLU A 58 -13.13 6.55 2.82
CA GLU A 58 -13.24 7.80 3.57
C GLU A 58 -12.90 7.60 5.05
N LEU A 59 -13.41 6.53 5.68
CA LEU A 59 -13.07 6.19 7.06
C LEU A 59 -11.57 5.96 7.26
N ASN A 60 -10.92 5.27 6.31
CA ASN A 60 -9.47 5.05 6.36
C ASN A 60 -8.67 6.35 6.23
N LYS A 61 -9.16 7.32 5.44
CA LYS A 61 -8.53 8.65 5.35
C LYS A 61 -8.67 9.41 6.66
N ILE A 62 -9.87 9.42 7.25
CA ILE A 62 -10.14 10.09 8.53
C ILE A 62 -9.26 9.50 9.65
N ASP A 63 -9.09 8.17 9.70
CA ASP A 63 -8.21 7.51 10.67
C ASP A 63 -6.73 7.89 10.46
N ALA A 64 -6.28 7.94 9.21
CA ALA A 64 -4.91 8.38 8.88
C ALA A 64 -4.68 9.85 9.28
N GLU A 65 -5.63 10.74 8.96
CA GLU A 65 -5.58 12.16 9.32
C GLU A 65 -5.57 12.35 10.85
N SER A 66 -6.41 11.61 11.57
CA SER A 66 -6.43 11.60 13.05
C SER A 66 -5.09 11.19 13.65
N LYS A 67 -4.47 10.12 13.13
CA LYS A 67 -3.12 9.67 13.56
C LYS A 67 -2.07 10.74 13.32
N THR A 68 -2.10 11.42 12.18
CA THR A 68 -1.15 12.50 11.87
C THR A 68 -1.33 13.69 12.82
N GLN A 69 -2.57 14.07 13.12
CA GLN A 69 -2.87 15.18 14.03
C GLN A 69 -2.40 14.89 15.47
N ILE A 70 -2.58 13.64 15.94
CA ILE A 70 -2.10 13.21 17.26
C ILE A 70 -0.57 13.32 17.34
N LEU A 71 0.15 12.84 16.32
CA LEU A 71 1.61 12.90 16.27
C LEU A 71 2.13 14.34 16.23
N GLU A 72 1.51 15.21 15.41
CA GLU A 72 1.87 16.62 15.34
C GLU A 72 1.67 17.32 16.68
N THR A 73 0.52 17.09 17.33
CA THR A 73 0.20 17.67 18.64
C THR A 73 1.17 17.18 19.72
N ALA A 74 1.52 15.90 19.72
CA ALA A 74 2.50 15.34 20.64
C ALA A 74 3.90 15.93 20.40
N GLY A 75 4.31 16.06 19.13
CA GLY A 75 5.57 16.69 18.74
C GLY A 75 5.68 18.14 19.20
N GLN A 76 4.63 18.94 18.98
CA GLN A 76 4.58 20.33 19.44
C GLN A 76 4.71 20.45 20.97
N LYS A 77 4.02 19.58 21.73
CA LYS A 77 4.14 19.54 23.19
C LYS A 77 5.55 19.19 23.66
N LEU A 78 6.20 18.22 23.00
CA LEU A 78 7.58 17.85 23.32
C LEU A 78 8.57 18.98 23.01
N MET A 79 8.36 19.68 21.89
CA MET A 79 9.16 20.84 21.51
C MET A 79 9.03 21.97 22.52
N GLN A 80 7.81 22.35 22.90
CA GLN A 80 7.56 23.36 23.95
C GLN A 80 8.17 22.96 25.29
N ALA A 81 8.03 21.70 25.71
CA ALA A 81 8.63 21.21 26.94
C ALA A 81 10.18 21.25 26.89
N ALA A 82 10.78 21.02 25.72
CA ALA A 82 12.21 21.16 25.52
C ALA A 82 12.65 22.64 25.57
N GLU A 83 11.92 23.54 24.92
CA GLU A 83 12.14 24.99 24.96
C GLU A 83 12.09 25.52 26.40
N GLU A 84 11.07 25.14 27.17
CA GLU A 84 10.98 25.52 28.59
C GLU A 84 12.16 25.01 29.40
N ARG A 85 12.60 23.77 29.17
CA ARG A 85 13.78 23.22 29.86
C ARG A 85 15.06 23.97 29.52
N VAL A 86 15.21 24.41 28.27
CA VAL A 86 16.36 25.20 27.83
C VAL A 86 16.29 26.62 28.41
N SER A 87 15.13 27.28 28.38
CA SER A 87 14.93 28.61 28.97
C SER A 87 15.26 28.60 30.45
N LYS A 88 14.73 27.64 31.22
CA LYS A 88 15.04 27.50 32.66
C LYS A 88 16.54 27.33 32.92
N ARG A 89 17.25 26.58 32.08
CA ARG A 89 18.70 26.43 32.22
C ARG A 89 19.43 27.74 31.98
N ILE A 90 19.04 28.50 30.96
CA ILE A 90 19.63 29.81 30.63
C ILE A 90 19.38 30.80 31.79
N ASP A 91 18.17 30.85 32.33
CA ASP A 91 17.80 31.76 33.42
C ASP A 91 18.47 31.39 34.77
N THR A 92 18.75 30.10 35.01
CA THR A 92 19.47 29.64 36.23
C THR A 92 20.99 29.70 36.13
N THR A 93 21.56 30.18 35.02
CA THR A 93 23.02 30.35 34.89
C THR A 93 23.50 31.64 35.54
N ASP A 94 23.38 31.71 36.86
CA ASP A 94 24.35 32.44 37.68
C ASP A 94 25.75 31.85 37.43
N GLU A 95 26.76 32.73 37.46
CA GLU A 95 28.11 32.67 36.88
C GLU A 95 29.04 31.45 37.19
N LYS A 96 28.55 30.32 37.72
CA LYS A 96 29.39 29.20 38.20
C LYS A 96 29.03 27.79 37.72
N SER A 97 28.31 27.63 36.61
CA SER A 97 28.13 26.28 36.03
C SER A 97 29.23 25.96 35.01
N ALA A 98 29.84 24.79 35.18
CA ALA A 98 30.94 24.29 34.34
C ALA A 98 30.55 24.35 32.86
N LYS A 99 31.21 25.23 32.11
CA LYS A 99 31.04 25.36 30.66
C LYS A 99 31.16 23.97 30.03
N PRO A 100 30.20 23.52 29.21
CA PRO A 100 30.37 22.29 28.45
C PRO A 100 31.65 22.43 27.63
N LYS A 101 32.56 21.45 27.73
CA LYS A 101 33.80 21.44 26.96
C LYS A 101 33.41 21.52 25.49
N ARG A 102 33.52 22.71 24.87
CA ARG A 102 33.33 22.89 23.43
C ARG A 102 34.30 21.94 22.73
N ARG A 103 33.76 20.88 22.11
CA ARG A 103 34.54 20.01 21.25
C ARG A 103 35.08 20.87 20.10
N ARG A 104 36.35 20.67 19.76
CA ARG A 104 36.97 21.40 18.65
C ARG A 104 36.24 20.98 17.37
N LEU A 105 36.01 21.94 16.46
CA LEU A 105 35.33 21.67 15.19
C LEU A 105 35.97 20.48 14.42
N SER A 106 37.29 20.33 14.51
CA SER A 106 38.02 19.19 13.94
C SER A 106 37.48 17.83 14.41
N THR A 107 37.24 17.67 15.71
CA THR A 107 36.73 16.40 16.27
C THR A 107 35.29 16.10 15.86
N LEU A 108 34.49 17.14 15.57
CA LEU A 108 33.13 16.96 15.08
C LEU A 108 33.12 16.54 13.62
N LEU A 109 33.98 17.17 12.81
CA LEU A 109 34.15 16.83 11.38
C LEU A 109 34.71 15.41 11.19
N GLU A 110 35.67 15.00 12.02
CA GLU A 110 36.20 13.63 12.02
C GLU A 110 35.09 12.62 12.35
N SER A 111 34.29 12.86 13.40
CA SER A 111 33.19 11.95 13.76
C SER A 111 32.09 11.88 12.69
N GLU A 112 31.79 13.00 12.01
CA GLU A 112 30.79 13.04 10.94
C GLU A 112 31.26 12.27 9.70
N GLN A 113 32.55 12.37 9.37
CA GLN A 113 33.15 11.59 8.30
C GLN A 113 33.16 10.09 8.60
N GLU A 114 33.52 9.69 9.82
CA GLU A 114 33.47 8.29 10.25
C GLU A 114 32.04 7.74 10.18
N GLU A 115 31.05 8.47 10.70
CA GLU A 115 29.65 8.07 10.60
C GLU A 115 29.16 7.97 9.15
N ALA A 116 29.58 8.88 8.27
CA ALA A 116 29.20 8.82 6.86
C ALA A 116 29.78 7.59 6.15
N ILE A 117 31.00 7.17 6.52
CA ILE A 117 31.63 5.95 6.00
C ILE A 117 30.88 4.71 6.48
N GLU A 118 30.55 4.63 7.77
CA GLU A 118 29.80 3.49 8.31
C GLU A 118 28.39 3.40 7.72
N ARG A 119 27.71 4.53 7.51
CA ARG A 119 26.40 4.55 6.83
C ARG A 119 26.49 4.01 5.41
N ARG A 120 27.52 4.39 4.65
CA ARG A 120 27.75 3.86 3.29
C ARG A 120 28.00 2.35 3.29
N LYS A 121 28.81 1.83 4.23
CA LYS A 121 29.05 0.39 4.35
C LYS A 121 27.77 -0.39 4.60
N ILE A 122 26.90 0.11 5.49
CA ILE A 122 25.61 -0.53 5.78
C ILE A 122 24.70 -0.50 4.55
N GLU A 123 24.65 0.64 3.83
CA GLU A 123 23.87 0.77 2.60
C GLU A 123 24.36 -0.21 1.51
N GLU A 124 25.67 -0.34 1.33
CA GLU A 124 26.26 -1.31 0.40
C GLU A 124 25.86 -2.75 0.75
N GLN A 125 25.93 -3.13 2.04
CA GLN A 125 25.50 -4.45 2.51
C GLN A 125 24.01 -4.71 2.25
N MET A 126 23.15 -3.70 2.47
CA MET A 126 21.71 -3.85 2.18
C MET A 126 21.46 -4.04 0.68
N VAL A 127 22.16 -3.29 -0.17
CA VAL A 127 22.04 -3.43 -1.63
C VAL A 127 22.54 -4.79 -2.09
N GLU A 128 23.63 -5.29 -1.51
CA GLU A 128 24.17 -6.62 -1.81
C GLU A 128 23.18 -7.73 -1.43
N LEU A 129 22.66 -7.70 -0.20
CA LEU A 129 21.62 -8.63 0.25
C LEU A 129 20.39 -8.60 -0.66
N GLN A 130 19.93 -7.40 -1.05
CA GLN A 130 18.79 -7.26 -1.95
C GLN A 130 19.05 -7.88 -3.34
N ARG A 131 20.29 -7.79 -3.83
CA ARG A 131 20.69 -8.45 -5.09
C ARG A 131 20.67 -9.96 -4.96
N GLU A 132 21.19 -10.50 -3.84
CA GLU A 132 21.17 -11.94 -3.57
C GLU A 132 19.75 -12.49 -3.45
N GLU A 133 18.85 -11.79 -2.74
CA GLU A 133 17.44 -12.16 -2.66
C GLU A 133 16.77 -12.20 -4.03
N LEU A 134 17.04 -11.20 -4.87
CA LEU A 134 16.51 -11.17 -6.23
C LEU A 134 17.08 -12.29 -7.10
N GLN A 135 18.34 -12.67 -6.91
CA GLN A 135 18.96 -13.80 -7.59
C GLN A 135 18.25 -15.11 -7.19
N LEU A 136 18.10 -15.36 -5.90
CA LEU A 136 17.42 -16.55 -5.37
C LEU A 136 15.99 -16.65 -5.91
N ARG A 137 15.26 -15.54 -5.95
CA ARG A 137 13.90 -15.51 -6.52
C ARG A 137 13.86 -15.88 -8.00
N ARG A 138 14.87 -15.49 -8.78
CA ARG A 138 14.96 -15.88 -10.19
C ARG A 138 15.20 -17.38 -10.32
N ASP A 139 16.11 -17.91 -9.52
CA ASP A 139 16.45 -19.33 -9.54
C ASP A 139 15.25 -20.19 -9.10
N GLU A 140 14.50 -19.76 -8.07
CA GLU A 140 13.25 -20.40 -7.64
C GLU A 140 12.21 -20.45 -8.76
N LEU A 141 12.04 -19.35 -9.49
CA LEU A 141 11.09 -19.27 -10.60
C LEU A 141 11.52 -20.15 -11.77
N GLU A 142 12.82 -20.20 -12.07
CA GLU A 142 13.36 -21.08 -13.11
C GLU A 142 13.14 -22.56 -12.76
N GLN A 143 13.39 -22.94 -11.51
CA GLN A 143 13.11 -24.30 -11.02
C GLN A 143 11.61 -24.64 -11.10
N GLN A 144 10.73 -23.72 -10.69
CA GLN A 144 9.29 -23.90 -10.82
C GLN A 144 8.87 -24.11 -12.28
N HIS A 145 9.41 -23.30 -13.20
CA HIS A 145 9.12 -23.44 -14.61
C HIS A 145 9.54 -24.81 -15.17
N GLN A 146 10.72 -25.30 -14.79
CA GLN A 146 11.19 -26.64 -15.18
C GLN A 146 10.28 -27.75 -14.62
N HIS A 147 9.85 -27.64 -13.37
CA HIS A 147 8.94 -28.60 -12.76
C HIS A 147 7.56 -28.62 -13.45
N ASP A 148 7.02 -27.46 -13.77
CA ASP A 148 5.74 -27.35 -14.46
C ASP A 148 5.83 -27.92 -15.89
N LEU A 149 6.91 -27.66 -16.61
CA LEU A 149 7.15 -28.24 -17.94
C LEU A 149 7.17 -29.77 -17.90
N LEU A 150 7.87 -30.37 -16.93
CA LEU A 150 7.89 -31.83 -16.74
C LEU A 150 6.50 -32.38 -16.40
N ARG A 151 5.74 -31.66 -15.55
CA ARG A 151 4.37 -32.04 -15.19
C ARG A 151 3.46 -32.04 -16.41
N GLU A 152 3.54 -31.02 -17.26
CA GLU A 152 2.79 -30.93 -18.51
C GLU A 152 3.12 -32.08 -19.46
N GLN A 153 4.42 -32.37 -19.66
CA GLN A 153 4.85 -33.50 -20.50
C GLN A 153 4.28 -34.83 -20.00
N MET A 154 4.34 -35.09 -18.70
CA MET A 154 3.75 -36.30 -18.12
C MET A 154 2.24 -36.39 -18.32
N GLN A 155 1.52 -35.27 -18.17
CA GLN A 155 0.07 -35.23 -18.41
C GLN A 155 -0.28 -35.50 -19.88
N CYS A 156 0.47 -34.92 -20.82
CA CYS A 156 0.31 -35.20 -22.25
C CYS A 156 0.57 -36.68 -22.57
N HIS A 157 1.63 -37.28 -22.01
CA HIS A 157 1.89 -38.71 -22.20
C HIS A 157 0.83 -39.60 -21.56
N ALA A 158 0.35 -39.26 -20.37
CA ALA A 158 -0.71 -39.99 -19.70
C ALA A 158 -2.01 -40.00 -20.53
N THR A 159 -2.45 -38.82 -21.00
CA THR A 159 -3.64 -38.69 -21.84
C THR A 159 -3.50 -39.43 -23.18
N GLN A 160 -2.33 -39.38 -23.81
CA GLN A 160 -2.04 -40.14 -25.03
C GLN A 160 -2.11 -41.65 -24.77
N THR A 161 -1.51 -42.14 -23.67
CA THR A 161 -1.53 -43.55 -23.30
C THR A 161 -2.96 -44.04 -22.99
N GLU A 162 -3.76 -43.24 -22.30
CA GLU A 162 -5.18 -43.52 -22.06
C GLU A 162 -5.99 -43.59 -23.36
N SER A 163 -5.70 -42.73 -24.33
CA SER A 163 -6.39 -42.75 -25.62
C SER A 163 -6.09 -44.02 -26.43
N ILE A 164 -4.84 -44.50 -26.40
CA ILE A 164 -4.42 -45.76 -27.05
C ILE A 164 -5.06 -46.96 -26.36
N ARG A 165 -5.16 -46.94 -25.02
CA ARG A 165 -5.73 -48.05 -24.23
C ARG A 165 -7.25 -48.20 -24.39
N LYS A 166 -7.95 -47.18 -24.90
CA LYS A 166 -9.39 -47.17 -25.15
C LYS A 166 -9.77 -47.66 -26.56
N LEU A 167 -8.79 -47.93 -27.43
CA LEU A 167 -8.93 -48.63 -28.71
C LEU A 167 -8.83 -50.15 -28.50
#